data_AF-A0A8C3PVB3-F1
#
_entry.id   AF-A0A8C3PVB3-F1
#
_cell.length_a   1.000
_cell.length_b   1.000
_cell.length_c   1.000
_cell.angle_alpha   90.00
_cell.angle_beta   90.00
_cell.angle_gamma   90.00
#
_symmetry.space_group_name_H-M   'P 1'
#
loop_
_entity.id
_entity.type
_entity.pdbx_description
1 polymer ?
#
loop_
_entity_poly.entity_id
_entity_poly.type
_entity_poly.pdbx_seq_one_letter_code
_entity_poly.pdbx_strand_id
1 'polypeptide(L)'
;MAAGAAQAHWRRAVRGPLHASTVPRGRCCPAPAPQCCSPSPSPQSPCGLRPRLGGGLPPSVSGAAMGKRVAVVLAGCGVFDGSEIHEASAVLVHLSRGGAEVKIFAPNIEQRDVVDHLKGSPADEKRNVLVESARLARGNIQDLADLKVGEFDAVIFPGGFGVAKNLCSWAVDGKNCTINEHVNSTLQAFHTAKKPIGLCCISPVLAAKVFPGCEVTVGQDKNIDGRFPDAETASAIAELGCSSA
;
A
#
# COMPACT_ATOMS: atom_id res chain seq x y z
N MET A 1 -6.29 -12.04 -28.39
CA MET A 1 -7.72 -11.68 -28.22
C MET A 1 -8.23 -11.74 -26.77
N ALA A 2 -7.54 -12.39 -25.81
CA ALA A 2 -7.98 -12.47 -24.41
C ALA A 2 -7.71 -11.22 -23.54
N ALA A 3 -6.63 -10.46 -23.80
CA ALA A 3 -6.29 -9.26 -23.02
C ALA A 3 -7.34 -8.12 -23.11
N GLY A 4 -8.03 -8.02 -24.25
CA GLY A 4 -9.07 -7.02 -24.47
C GLY A 4 -10.38 -7.31 -23.73
N ALA A 5 -10.70 -8.58 -23.48
CA ALA A 5 -11.93 -8.98 -22.77
C ALA A 5 -11.83 -8.72 -21.26
N ALA A 6 -10.67 -9.02 -20.65
CA ALA A 6 -10.39 -8.66 -19.27
C ALA A 6 -10.44 -7.12 -19.09
N GLN A 7 -9.76 -6.36 -19.95
CA GLN A 7 -9.81 -4.89 -19.90
C GLN A 7 -11.22 -4.31 -20.16
N ALA A 8 -12.04 -4.93 -21.02
CA ALA A 8 -13.41 -4.48 -21.29
C ALA A 8 -14.37 -4.74 -20.13
N HIS A 9 -14.19 -5.85 -19.39
CA HIS A 9 -14.92 -6.13 -18.16
C HIS A 9 -14.66 -5.04 -17.10
N TRP A 10 -13.40 -4.65 -16.92
CA TRP A 10 -13.01 -3.67 -15.89
C TRP A 10 -13.31 -2.20 -16.26
N ARG A 11 -13.38 -1.85 -17.55
CA ARG A 11 -13.93 -0.55 -17.98
C ARG A 11 -15.39 -0.36 -17.56
N ARG A 12 -16.14 -1.46 -17.42
CA ARG A 12 -17.56 -1.44 -17.01
C ARG A 12 -17.71 -1.25 -15.49
N ALA A 13 -16.82 -1.86 -14.70
CA ALA A 13 -16.78 -1.76 -13.24
C ALA A 13 -16.64 -0.31 -12.72
N VAL A 14 -15.86 0.54 -13.40
CA VAL A 14 -15.54 1.91 -12.95
C VAL A 14 -16.55 2.97 -13.43
N ARG A 15 -17.41 2.63 -14.40
CA ARG A 15 -18.42 3.56 -14.98
C ARG A 15 -19.85 3.27 -14.51
N GLY A 16 -20.02 2.81 -13.27
CA GLY A 16 -21.34 2.81 -12.64
C GLY A 16 -21.92 4.23 -12.59
N PRO A 17 -23.25 4.41 -12.69
CA PRO A 17 -23.86 5.73 -12.66
C PRO A 17 -23.52 6.43 -11.34
N LEU A 18 -22.77 7.52 -11.44
CA LEU A 18 -22.59 8.46 -10.34
C LEU A 18 -23.95 9.09 -10.04
N HIS A 19 -24.69 8.53 -9.10
CA HIS A 19 -25.82 9.24 -8.51
C HIS A 19 -25.26 10.41 -7.69
N ALA A 20 -25.35 11.61 -8.26
CA ALA A 20 -25.03 12.86 -7.58
C ALA A 20 -25.95 13.03 -6.37
N SER A 21 -25.47 12.63 -5.19
CA SER A 21 -26.07 13.04 -3.93
C SER A 21 -25.71 14.51 -3.70
N THR A 22 -26.72 15.38 -3.74
CA THR A 22 -26.59 16.81 -3.47
C THR A 22 -26.38 17.03 -1.97
N VAL A 23 -25.13 17.18 -1.56
CA VAL A 23 -24.78 17.63 -0.21
C VAL A 23 -24.96 19.17 -0.13
N PRO A 24 -25.69 19.72 0.86
CA PRO A 24 -25.86 21.17 0.98
C PRO A 24 -24.50 21.84 1.29
N ARG A 25 -24.21 22.95 0.61
CA ARG A 25 -22.99 23.74 0.83
C ARG A 25 -22.96 24.32 2.25
N GLY A 26 -22.17 23.71 3.13
CA GLY A 26 -21.77 24.33 4.40
C GLY A 26 -20.88 25.55 4.14
N ARG A 27 -21.09 26.63 4.91
CA ARG A 27 -20.32 27.88 4.79
C ARG A 27 -18.86 27.62 5.23
N CYS A 28 -17.91 27.95 4.36
CA CYS A 28 -16.50 28.04 4.73
C CYS A 28 -16.30 29.22 5.69
N CYS A 29 -15.76 28.97 6.88
CA CYS A 29 -15.18 30.03 7.71
C CYS A 29 -13.87 30.52 7.05
N PRO A 30 -13.61 31.84 6.99
CA PRO A 30 -12.36 32.35 6.44
C PRO A 30 -11.19 32.08 7.41
N ALA A 31 -10.09 31.53 6.89
CA ALA A 31 -8.82 31.41 7.59
C ALA A 31 -8.08 32.78 7.63
N PRO A 32 -7.41 33.15 8.72
CA PRO A 32 -6.60 34.36 8.76
C PRO A 32 -5.28 34.19 7.99
N ALA A 33 -4.85 35.26 7.33
CA ALA A 33 -3.66 35.32 6.47
C ALA A 33 -2.34 35.15 7.24
N PRO A 34 -1.29 34.56 6.63
CA PRO A 34 0.01 34.39 7.27
C PRO A 34 0.81 35.69 7.27
N GLN A 35 1.31 36.10 8.44
CA GLN A 35 2.26 37.21 8.56
C GLN A 35 3.70 36.71 8.32
N CYS A 36 4.39 37.37 7.39
CA CYS A 36 5.81 37.17 7.10
C CYS A 36 6.69 37.78 8.20
N CYS A 37 7.54 36.98 8.85
CA CYS A 37 8.61 37.48 9.72
C CYS A 37 9.93 37.49 8.94
N SER A 38 10.52 38.67 8.77
CA SER A 38 11.89 38.88 8.30
C SER A 38 12.87 38.99 9.50
N PRO A 39 14.16 38.69 9.32
CA PRO A 39 15.12 38.55 10.42
C PRO A 39 15.74 39.90 10.81
N SER A 40 15.98 40.10 12.11
CA SER A 40 16.83 41.19 12.63
C SER A 40 18.05 40.61 13.36
N PRO A 41 19.24 41.25 13.28
CA PRO A 41 20.48 40.71 13.80
C PRO A 41 20.73 41.10 15.27
N SER A 42 21.53 40.25 15.90
CA SER A 42 21.99 40.24 17.29
C SER A 42 22.76 41.48 17.75
N PRO A 43 22.88 41.66 19.08
CA PRO A 43 24.11 42.17 19.67
C PRO A 43 24.71 41.21 20.71
N GLN A 44 26.04 41.30 20.83
CA GLN A 44 26.94 40.45 21.58
C GLN A 44 27.12 40.90 23.05
N SER A 45 27.57 39.94 23.88
CA SER A 45 28.46 40.07 25.06
C SER A 45 27.84 40.20 26.46
N PRO A 46 28.57 39.84 27.55
CA PRO A 46 29.48 38.71 27.73
C PRO A 46 29.30 37.93 29.07
N CYS A 47 29.89 36.74 29.10
CA CYS A 47 30.50 36.01 30.23
C CYS A 47 30.16 36.41 31.68
N GLY A 48 29.51 35.49 32.40
CA GLY A 48 29.41 35.47 33.87
C GLY A 48 29.52 34.03 34.40
N LEU A 49 30.68 33.69 34.95
CA LEU A 49 31.02 32.42 35.58
C LEU A 49 30.19 32.16 36.85
N ARG A 50 29.77 30.92 37.07
CA ARG A 50 29.77 30.25 38.39
C ARG A 50 29.65 28.72 38.22
N PRO A 51 30.52 27.91 38.85
CA PRO A 51 30.39 26.46 38.83
C PRO A 51 29.41 26.03 39.94
N ARG A 52 28.42 25.19 39.60
CA ARG A 52 27.71 24.38 40.58
C ARG A 52 28.08 22.92 40.35
N LEU A 53 28.88 22.41 41.27
CA LEU A 53 29.08 20.99 41.54
C LEU A 53 27.77 20.37 42.03
N GLY A 54 27.50 19.14 41.60
CA GLY A 54 26.63 18.20 42.31
C GLY A 54 25.19 18.12 41.83
N GLY A 55 24.92 17.12 40.98
CA GLY A 55 23.58 16.64 40.67
C GLY A 55 23.72 15.39 39.79
N GLY A 56 23.64 14.22 40.41
CA GLY A 56 23.77 12.93 39.72
C GLY A 56 22.83 12.84 38.53
N LEU A 57 23.35 12.33 37.41
CA LEU A 57 22.52 11.87 36.31
C LEU A 57 21.50 10.87 36.86
N PRO A 58 20.19 11.06 36.64
CA PRO A 58 19.26 9.99 36.90
C PRO A 58 19.67 8.79 36.03
N PRO A 59 19.53 7.55 36.53
CA PRO A 59 19.79 6.38 35.72
C PRO A 59 18.92 6.46 34.46
N SER A 60 19.53 6.14 33.33
CA SER A 60 18.88 6.08 32.02
C SER A 60 17.67 5.15 32.07
N VAL A 61 16.49 5.71 32.29
CA VAL A 61 15.25 5.06 31.90
C VAL A 61 14.93 5.54 30.50
N SER A 62 15.26 4.73 29.51
CA SER A 62 14.45 4.71 28.29
C SER A 62 14.68 3.40 27.56
N GLY A 63 14.09 2.33 28.09
CA GLY A 63 13.47 1.37 27.18
C GLY A 63 12.33 2.10 26.48
N ALA A 64 12.65 2.95 25.50
CA ALA A 64 11.68 3.40 24.54
C ALA A 64 11.12 2.12 23.93
N ALA A 65 9.82 1.89 24.06
CA ALA A 65 9.15 0.81 23.37
C ALA A 65 9.41 1.03 21.88
N MET A 66 10.38 0.33 21.32
CA MET A 66 10.74 0.43 19.91
C MET A 66 9.47 0.11 19.11
N GLY A 67 9.07 1.05 18.25
CA GLY A 67 7.91 0.89 17.38
C GLY A 67 7.98 -0.41 16.60
N LYS A 68 6.83 -1.02 16.31
CA LYS A 68 6.77 -2.21 15.45
C LYS A 68 7.35 -1.88 14.09
N ARG A 69 8.20 -2.77 13.56
CA ARG A 69 8.80 -2.63 12.24
C ARG A 69 7.90 -3.28 11.21
N VAL A 70 7.38 -2.53 10.25
CA VAL A 70 6.42 -3.03 9.26
C VAL A 70 6.99 -2.86 7.85
N ALA A 71 6.99 -3.95 7.09
CA ALA A 71 7.28 -3.92 5.67
C ALA A 71 6.00 -3.58 4.90
N VAL A 72 6.08 -2.64 3.96
CA VAL A 72 4.98 -2.35 3.03
C VAL A 72 5.44 -2.69 1.62
N VAL A 73 4.74 -3.59 0.94
CA VAL A 73 5.11 -4.04 -0.42
C VAL A 73 4.16 -3.42 -1.45
N LEU A 74 4.72 -2.66 -2.39
CA LEU A 74 3.99 -1.95 -3.44
C LEU A 74 4.15 -2.64 -4.80
N ALA A 75 3.26 -2.30 -5.72
CA ALA A 75 3.14 -2.91 -7.05
C ALA A 75 3.27 -1.90 -8.21
N GLY A 76 3.66 -0.66 -7.93
CA GLY A 76 3.67 0.48 -8.86
C GLY A 76 2.98 1.70 -8.24
N CYS A 77 2.57 2.69 -9.05
CA CYS A 77 1.92 3.92 -8.56
C CYS A 77 0.73 4.33 -9.44
N GLY A 78 -0.45 3.76 -9.16
CA GLY A 78 -1.67 3.98 -9.93
C GLY A 78 -2.60 2.77 -9.82
N VAL A 79 -3.91 2.98 -9.67
CA VAL A 79 -4.85 1.88 -9.44
C VAL A 79 -4.89 0.86 -10.57
N PHE A 80 -4.70 1.27 -11.84
CA PHE A 80 -4.87 0.39 -13.00
C PHE A 80 -3.62 -0.41 -13.37
N ASP A 81 -2.43 0.04 -13.00
CA ASP A 81 -1.15 -0.56 -13.38
C ASP A 81 -0.19 -0.76 -12.20
N GLY A 82 -0.53 -0.27 -11.01
CA GLY A 82 0.30 -0.31 -9.81
C GLY A 82 -0.49 -0.49 -8.52
N SER A 83 0.05 0.06 -7.42
CA SER A 83 -0.67 0.14 -6.14
C SER A 83 -1.72 1.25 -6.15
N GLU A 84 -2.85 0.99 -5.49
CA GLU A 84 -3.88 2.01 -5.26
C GLU A 84 -3.32 3.08 -4.30
N ILE A 85 -3.34 4.33 -4.77
CA ILE A 85 -2.60 5.42 -4.14
C ILE A 85 -3.20 5.82 -2.78
N HIS A 86 -4.54 5.79 -2.67
CA HIS A 86 -5.23 6.15 -1.44
C HIS A 86 -5.09 5.06 -0.36
N GLU A 87 -5.16 3.79 -0.72
CA GLU A 87 -4.93 2.64 0.16
C GLU A 87 -3.50 2.65 0.66
N ALA A 88 -2.51 2.82 -0.23
CA ALA A 88 -1.11 2.93 0.18
C ALA A 88 -0.89 4.12 1.12
N SER A 89 -1.46 5.29 0.81
CA SER A 89 -1.40 6.46 1.68
C SER A 89 -2.06 6.22 3.03
N ALA A 90 -3.25 5.62 3.06
CA ALA A 90 -3.98 5.30 4.28
C ALA A 90 -3.20 4.31 5.17
N VAL A 91 -2.66 3.24 4.59
CA VAL A 91 -1.79 2.28 5.29
C VAL A 91 -0.62 3.01 5.96
N LEU A 92 0.10 3.86 5.22
CA LEU A 92 1.25 4.60 5.75
C LEU A 92 0.84 5.57 6.87
N VAL A 93 -0.28 6.28 6.72
CA VAL A 93 -0.81 7.18 7.75
C VAL A 93 -1.19 6.40 9.02
N HIS A 94 -1.85 5.25 8.89
CA HIS A 94 -2.25 4.43 10.04
C HIS A 94 -1.05 3.82 10.76
N LEU A 95 -0.05 3.33 10.03
CA LEU A 95 1.20 2.83 10.60
C LEU A 95 1.95 3.93 11.36
N SER A 96 2.06 5.12 10.76
CA SER A 96 2.69 6.28 11.40
C SER A 96 1.97 6.69 12.69
N ARG A 97 0.63 6.76 12.68
CA ARG A 97 -0.17 7.05 13.88
C ARG A 97 -0.04 5.99 14.97
N GLY A 98 0.23 4.74 14.58
CA GLY A 98 0.53 3.64 15.50
C GLY A 98 1.97 3.63 16.02
N GLY A 99 2.81 4.60 15.62
CA GLY A 99 4.23 4.65 16.01
C GLY A 99 5.08 3.55 15.40
N ALA A 100 4.63 2.93 14.30
CA ALA A 100 5.39 1.90 13.60
C ALA A 100 6.53 2.51 12.77
N GLU A 101 7.65 1.79 12.71
CA GLU A 101 8.73 2.08 11.76
C GLU A 101 8.44 1.35 10.45
N VAL A 102 8.37 2.08 9.34
CA VAL A 102 8.00 1.50 8.04
C VAL A 102 9.19 1.47 7.11
N LYS A 103 9.41 0.33 6.46
CA LYS A 103 10.26 0.21 5.26
C LYS A 103 9.40 -0.24 4.08
N ILE A 104 9.58 0.42 2.95
CA ILE A 104 8.79 0.17 1.75
C ILE A 104 9.62 -0.65 0.76
N PHE A 105 8.97 -1.60 0.09
CA PHE A 105 9.57 -2.51 -0.86
C PHE A 105 8.73 -2.61 -2.13
N ALA A 106 9.36 -2.95 -3.24
CA ALA A 106 8.68 -3.33 -4.47
C ALA A 106 9.65 -4.18 -5.33
N PRO A 107 9.16 -5.16 -6.11
CA PRO A 107 10.03 -5.93 -6.98
C PRO A 107 10.59 -5.06 -8.12
N ASN A 108 11.88 -5.21 -8.41
CA ASN A 108 12.52 -4.51 -9.52
C ASN A 108 12.24 -5.20 -10.87
N ILE A 109 11.03 -5.05 -11.38
CA ILE A 109 10.55 -5.65 -12.63
C ILE A 109 9.84 -4.62 -13.52
N GLU A 110 9.73 -4.89 -14.82
CA GLU A 110 8.82 -4.12 -15.69
C GLU A 110 7.35 -4.33 -15.26
N GLN A 111 6.54 -3.28 -15.31
CA GLN A 111 5.08 -3.41 -15.18
C GLN A 111 4.53 -4.19 -16.37
N ARG A 112 3.44 -4.95 -16.15
CA ARG A 112 2.80 -5.73 -17.20
C ARG A 112 2.23 -4.84 -18.32
N ASP A 113 1.55 -3.78 -17.95
CA ASP A 113 1.01 -2.74 -18.83
C ASP A 113 1.10 -1.38 -18.14
N VAL A 114 1.14 -0.31 -18.93
CA VAL A 114 1.03 1.07 -18.44
C VAL A 114 -0.31 1.62 -18.88
N VAL A 115 -1.02 2.31 -17.97
CA VAL A 115 -2.38 2.79 -18.24
C VAL A 115 -2.44 4.30 -18.14
N ASP A 116 -2.94 4.94 -19.20
CA ASP A 116 -3.42 6.31 -19.12
C ASP A 116 -4.68 6.31 -18.24
N HIS A 117 -4.53 6.75 -16.99
CA HIS A 117 -5.61 6.74 -16.00
C HIS A 117 -6.73 7.73 -16.34
N LEU A 118 -6.49 8.76 -17.16
CA LEU A 118 -7.51 9.69 -17.62
C LEU A 118 -8.40 9.04 -18.69
N LYS A 119 -7.78 8.31 -19.63
CA LYS A 119 -8.51 7.62 -20.71
C LYS A 119 -8.99 6.22 -20.31
N GLY A 120 -8.44 5.65 -19.26
CA GLY A 120 -8.63 4.26 -18.84
C GLY A 120 -8.18 3.27 -19.92
N SER A 121 -7.15 3.61 -20.70
CA SER A 121 -6.65 2.82 -21.82
C SER A 121 -5.14 2.56 -21.70
N PRO A 122 -4.63 1.47 -22.28
CA PRO A 122 -3.20 1.24 -22.36
C PRO A 122 -2.46 2.43 -22.99
N ALA A 123 -1.29 2.75 -22.44
CA ALA A 123 -0.32 3.65 -23.03
C ALA A 123 0.81 2.81 -23.63
N ASP A 124 1.38 3.24 -24.76
CA ASP A 124 2.52 2.58 -25.40
C ASP A 124 3.82 3.05 -24.76
N GLU A 125 3.98 2.71 -23.47
CA GLU A 125 5.11 3.06 -22.63
C GLU A 125 5.53 1.86 -21.80
N LYS A 126 6.79 1.87 -21.35
CA LYS A 126 7.31 0.91 -20.38
C LYS A 126 7.69 1.64 -19.10
N ARG A 127 7.34 1.02 -17.97
CA ARG A 127 7.69 1.53 -16.63
C ARG A 127 8.10 0.37 -15.74
N ASN A 128 8.89 0.67 -14.72
CA ASN A 128 9.37 -0.31 -13.75
C ASN A 128 8.58 -0.18 -12.43
N VAL A 129 8.23 -1.30 -11.82
CA VAL A 129 7.42 -1.39 -10.60
C VAL A 129 8.10 -0.69 -9.42
N LEU A 130 9.39 -0.96 -9.18
CA LEU A 130 10.16 -0.34 -8.10
C LEU A 130 10.32 1.16 -8.32
N VAL A 131 10.68 1.58 -9.54
CA VAL A 131 10.87 3.00 -9.89
C VAL A 131 9.59 3.80 -9.70
N GLU A 132 8.45 3.29 -10.17
CA GLU A 132 7.18 4.00 -10.01
C GLU A 132 6.69 3.97 -8.55
N SER A 133 6.90 2.87 -7.82
CA SER A 133 6.59 2.78 -6.38
C SER A 133 7.39 3.79 -5.54
N ALA A 134 8.59 4.17 -5.98
CA ALA A 134 9.41 5.19 -5.33
C ALA A 134 8.71 6.55 -5.22
N ARG A 135 7.71 6.83 -6.09
CA ARG A 135 6.87 8.04 -6.01
C ARG A 135 6.08 8.08 -4.70
N LEU A 136 5.44 6.96 -4.33
CA LEU A 136 4.70 6.81 -3.07
C LEU A 136 5.63 6.82 -1.86
N ALA A 137 6.80 6.19 -2.00
CA ALA A 137 7.80 6.10 -0.95
C ALA A 137 8.68 7.35 -0.77
N ARG A 138 8.51 8.38 -1.63
CA ARG A 138 9.36 9.58 -1.67
C ARG A 138 10.85 9.24 -1.78
N GLY A 139 11.16 8.23 -2.57
CA GLY A 139 12.52 7.71 -2.78
C GLY A 139 13.04 6.74 -1.72
N ASN A 140 12.36 6.58 -0.57
CA ASN A 140 12.79 5.66 0.49
C ASN A 140 12.17 4.26 0.31
N ILE A 141 12.64 3.54 -0.71
CA ILE A 141 12.17 2.22 -1.09
C ILE A 141 13.35 1.29 -1.43
N GLN A 142 13.19 -0.01 -1.20
CA GLN A 142 14.19 -1.03 -1.51
C GLN A 142 13.62 -2.09 -2.45
N ASP A 143 14.49 -2.84 -3.12
CA ASP A 143 14.06 -4.01 -3.89
C ASP A 143 13.46 -5.06 -2.93
N LEU A 144 12.34 -5.66 -3.32
CA LEU A 144 11.73 -6.75 -2.56
C LEU A 144 12.68 -7.93 -2.36
N ALA A 145 13.61 -8.16 -3.29
CA ALA A 145 14.63 -9.19 -3.16
C ALA A 145 15.56 -9.00 -1.93
N ASP A 146 15.71 -7.77 -1.44
CA ASP A 146 16.56 -7.44 -0.29
C ASP A 146 15.82 -7.56 1.05
N LEU A 147 14.51 -7.88 1.04
CA LEU A 147 13.71 -7.97 2.25
C LEU A 147 14.17 -9.12 3.14
N LYS A 148 14.55 -8.79 4.38
CA LYS A 148 14.90 -9.76 5.42
C LYS A 148 13.79 -9.86 6.46
N VAL A 149 13.02 -10.94 6.43
CA VAL A 149 11.85 -11.14 7.31
C VAL A 149 12.19 -11.02 8.81
N GLY A 150 13.43 -11.36 9.21
CA GLY A 150 13.90 -11.18 10.60
C GLY A 150 13.90 -9.72 11.10
N GLU A 151 13.93 -8.74 10.20
CA GLU A 151 13.95 -7.31 10.52
C GLU A 151 12.56 -6.70 10.73
N PHE A 152 11.48 -7.44 10.49
CA PHE A 152 10.11 -6.92 10.53
C PHE A 152 9.22 -7.71 11.47
N ASP A 153 8.21 -7.05 12.02
CA ASP A 153 7.18 -7.65 12.85
C ASP A 153 5.93 -8.03 12.03
N ALA A 154 5.69 -7.35 10.91
CA ALA A 154 4.56 -7.60 10.00
C ALA A 154 4.86 -7.15 8.56
N VAL A 155 4.05 -7.61 7.61
CA VAL A 155 4.06 -7.14 6.22
C VAL A 155 2.65 -6.74 5.77
N ILE A 156 2.54 -5.67 4.98
CA ILE A 156 1.28 -5.19 4.41
C ILE A 156 1.41 -5.02 2.89
N PHE A 157 0.41 -5.50 2.15
CA PHE A 157 0.25 -5.29 0.71
C PHE A 157 -1.02 -4.44 0.47
N PRO A 158 -0.89 -3.14 0.19
CA PRO A 158 -2.00 -2.34 -0.36
C PRO A 158 -2.53 -2.96 -1.65
N GLY A 159 -3.76 -2.61 -2.03
CA GLY A 159 -4.38 -3.09 -3.26
C GLY A 159 -3.89 -2.38 -4.52
N GLY A 160 -4.78 -2.35 -5.52
CA GLY A 160 -4.51 -1.88 -6.87
C GLY A 160 -4.29 -3.02 -7.85
N PHE A 161 -4.66 -2.81 -9.12
CA PHE A 161 -4.57 -3.85 -10.15
C PHE A 161 -3.13 -4.25 -10.47
N GLY A 162 -2.14 -3.42 -10.15
CA GLY A 162 -0.73 -3.81 -10.22
C GLY A 162 -0.43 -5.05 -9.36
N VAL A 163 -1.18 -5.28 -8.28
CA VAL A 163 -1.02 -6.52 -7.49
C VAL A 163 -1.42 -7.73 -8.33
N ALA A 164 -2.60 -7.69 -8.95
CA ALA A 164 -3.14 -8.75 -9.78
C ALA A 164 -2.41 -8.93 -11.14
N LYS A 165 -1.54 -7.99 -11.52
CA LYS A 165 -0.85 -7.97 -12.83
C LYS A 165 0.67 -8.14 -12.74
N ASN A 166 1.29 -7.53 -11.73
CA ASN A 166 2.74 -7.43 -11.57
C ASN A 166 3.23 -8.35 -10.44
N LEU A 167 2.52 -8.38 -9.29
CA LEU A 167 2.88 -9.26 -8.17
C LEU A 167 2.38 -10.70 -8.38
N CYS A 168 1.35 -10.87 -9.20
CA CYS A 168 0.88 -12.15 -9.71
C CYS A 168 0.23 -11.96 -11.09
N SER A 169 -0.21 -13.07 -11.70
CA SER A 169 -0.91 -13.05 -12.98
C SER A 169 -2.44 -13.17 -12.89
N TRP A 170 -3.03 -12.91 -11.71
CA TRP A 170 -4.47 -13.07 -11.45
C TRP A 170 -5.37 -12.36 -12.48
N ALA A 171 -5.00 -11.16 -12.91
CA ALA A 171 -5.78 -10.36 -13.85
C ALA A 171 -5.98 -11.04 -15.22
N VAL A 172 -5.14 -12.03 -15.56
CA VAL A 172 -5.22 -12.77 -16.83
C VAL A 172 -5.55 -14.25 -16.62
N ASP A 173 -4.97 -14.87 -15.58
CA ASP A 173 -5.05 -16.31 -15.37
C ASP A 173 -6.07 -16.71 -14.27
N GLY A 174 -6.64 -15.73 -13.55
CA GLY A 174 -7.58 -15.95 -12.45
C GLY A 174 -7.00 -16.89 -11.40
N LYS A 175 -7.79 -17.87 -10.94
CA LYS A 175 -7.36 -18.91 -9.97
C LYS A 175 -6.11 -19.70 -10.39
N ASN A 176 -5.83 -19.77 -11.70
CA ASN A 176 -4.66 -20.46 -12.24
C ASN A 176 -3.40 -19.57 -12.26
N CYS A 177 -3.45 -18.38 -11.67
CA CYS A 177 -2.33 -17.45 -11.67
C CYS A 177 -1.06 -18.02 -11.05
N THR A 178 0.06 -17.44 -11.46
CA THR A 178 1.36 -17.59 -10.79
C THR A 178 1.62 -16.36 -9.94
N ILE A 179 2.36 -16.55 -8.84
CA ILE A 179 2.81 -15.47 -7.95
C ILE A 179 4.28 -15.18 -8.27
N ASN A 180 4.66 -13.90 -8.26
CA ASN A 180 6.07 -13.51 -8.37
C ASN A 180 6.90 -14.21 -7.27
N GLU A 181 8.09 -14.68 -7.61
CA GLU A 181 8.91 -15.51 -6.72
C GLU A 181 9.29 -14.83 -5.40
N HIS A 182 9.61 -13.53 -5.42
CA HIS A 182 9.97 -12.77 -4.23
C HIS A 182 8.73 -12.48 -3.37
N VAL A 183 7.57 -12.26 -3.99
CA VAL A 183 6.29 -12.12 -3.29
C VAL A 183 5.91 -13.42 -2.60
N ASN A 184 5.97 -14.55 -3.32
CA ASN A 184 5.68 -15.88 -2.77
C ASN A 184 6.62 -16.21 -1.59
N SER A 185 7.92 -16.01 -1.78
CA SER A 185 8.94 -16.27 -0.74
C SER A 185 8.72 -15.37 0.49
N THR A 186 8.38 -14.09 0.27
CA THR A 186 8.07 -13.14 1.35
C THR A 186 6.87 -13.62 2.15
N LEU A 187 5.74 -13.91 1.49
CA LEU A 187 4.52 -14.38 2.16
C LEU A 187 4.80 -15.65 2.97
N GLN A 188 5.40 -16.66 2.35
CA GLN A 188 5.74 -17.93 3.02
C GLN A 188 6.64 -17.71 4.24
N ALA A 189 7.64 -16.83 4.15
CA ALA A 189 8.55 -16.55 5.25
C ALA A 189 7.88 -15.80 6.41
N PHE A 190 7.02 -14.80 6.15
CA PHE A 190 6.23 -14.14 7.20
C PHE A 190 5.25 -15.10 7.87
N HIS A 191 4.57 -15.95 7.09
CA HIS A 191 3.65 -16.96 7.61
C HIS A 191 4.37 -18.01 8.47
N THR A 192 5.50 -18.55 7.99
CA THR A 192 6.34 -19.50 8.73
C THR A 192 6.85 -18.91 10.05
N ALA A 193 7.22 -17.63 10.04
CA ALA A 193 7.62 -16.88 11.23
C ALA A 193 6.45 -16.49 12.14
N LYS A 194 5.21 -16.85 11.81
CA LYS A 194 3.97 -16.49 12.52
C LYS A 194 3.80 -14.98 12.69
N LYS A 195 4.21 -14.21 11.69
CA LYS A 195 4.12 -12.75 11.66
C LYS A 195 2.87 -12.33 10.88
N PRO A 196 2.15 -11.28 11.33
CA PRO A 196 0.95 -10.83 10.64
C PRO A 196 1.21 -10.41 9.18
N ILE A 197 0.27 -10.76 8.30
CA ILE A 197 0.22 -10.38 6.89
C ILE A 197 -1.08 -9.60 6.68
N GLY A 198 -0.98 -8.32 6.32
CA GLY A 198 -2.12 -7.46 5.96
C GLY A 198 -2.29 -7.37 4.45
N LEU A 199 -3.50 -7.58 3.95
CA LEU A 199 -3.81 -7.58 2.52
C LEU A 199 -5.06 -6.71 2.29
N CYS A 200 -4.99 -5.75 1.38
CA CYS A 200 -6.10 -4.84 1.08
C CYS A 200 -6.66 -5.07 -0.33
N CYS A 201 -7.97 -4.88 -0.48
CA CYS A 201 -8.66 -4.89 -1.78
C CYS A 201 -8.44 -6.22 -2.54
N ILE A 202 -7.73 -6.22 -3.67
CA ILE A 202 -7.46 -7.44 -4.46
C ILE A 202 -6.25 -8.25 -3.95
N SER A 203 -5.39 -7.68 -3.11
CA SER A 203 -4.21 -8.36 -2.56
C SER A 203 -4.47 -9.70 -1.83
N PRO A 204 -5.65 -9.96 -1.23
CA PRO A 204 -5.96 -11.26 -0.63
C PRO A 204 -5.88 -12.46 -1.58
N VAL A 205 -5.98 -12.26 -2.90
CA VAL A 205 -5.77 -13.34 -3.89
C VAL A 205 -4.36 -13.93 -3.82
N LEU A 206 -3.38 -13.14 -3.36
CA LEU A 206 -2.02 -13.63 -3.13
C LEU A 206 -2.02 -14.69 -2.03
N ALA A 207 -2.65 -14.42 -0.88
CA ALA A 207 -2.74 -15.38 0.21
C ALA A 207 -3.59 -16.60 -0.15
N ALA A 208 -4.72 -16.39 -0.83
CA ALA A 208 -5.56 -17.51 -1.29
C ALA A 208 -4.78 -18.50 -2.18
N LYS A 209 -3.85 -17.98 -3.00
CA LYS A 209 -3.01 -18.83 -3.85
C LYS A 209 -1.85 -19.49 -3.09
N VAL A 210 -1.25 -18.79 -2.13
CA VAL A 210 -0.04 -19.24 -1.42
C VAL A 210 -0.38 -20.15 -0.24
N PHE A 211 -1.51 -19.93 0.42
CA PHE A 211 -1.95 -20.64 1.64
C PHE A 211 -3.35 -21.25 1.43
N PRO A 212 -3.44 -22.46 0.86
CA PRO A 212 -4.72 -23.16 0.75
C PRO A 212 -5.38 -23.31 2.12
N GLY A 213 -6.70 -23.08 2.19
CA GLY A 213 -7.46 -23.15 3.44
C GLY A 213 -7.42 -21.88 4.30
N CYS A 214 -6.83 -20.79 3.83
CA CYS A 214 -6.91 -19.52 4.55
C CYS A 214 -8.29 -18.87 4.43
N GLU A 215 -8.63 -18.02 5.40
CA GLU A 215 -9.82 -17.18 5.38
C GLU A 215 -9.40 -15.76 4.98
N VAL A 216 -10.06 -15.22 3.95
CA VAL A 216 -9.81 -13.87 3.43
C VAL A 216 -11.13 -13.16 3.13
N THR A 217 -11.09 -11.88 2.80
CA THR A 217 -12.26 -11.18 2.25
C THR A 217 -11.81 -10.28 1.09
N VAL A 218 -12.62 -10.22 0.05
CA VAL A 218 -12.48 -9.27 -1.07
C VAL A 218 -13.72 -8.37 -1.20
N GLY A 219 -14.49 -8.26 -0.12
CA GLY A 219 -15.75 -7.53 -0.08
C GLY A 219 -16.96 -8.46 -0.21
N GLN A 220 -17.79 -8.25 -1.23
CA GLN A 220 -19.04 -9.01 -1.40
C GLN A 220 -18.88 -10.12 -2.43
N ASP A 221 -19.56 -11.24 -2.20
CA ASP A 221 -19.63 -12.41 -3.07
C ASP A 221 -20.71 -12.31 -4.16
N LYS A 222 -21.50 -11.24 -4.14
CA LYS A 222 -22.59 -10.98 -5.09
C LYS A 222 -22.50 -9.57 -5.66
N ASN A 223 -22.68 -9.48 -6.97
CA ASN A 223 -22.83 -8.19 -7.63
C ASN A 223 -24.25 -7.65 -7.42
N ILE A 224 -24.42 -6.81 -6.40
CA ILE A 224 -25.69 -6.15 -6.08
C ILE A 224 -25.71 -4.79 -6.78
N ASP A 225 -26.65 -4.58 -7.71
CA ASP A 225 -26.88 -3.33 -8.43
C ASP A 225 -25.64 -2.73 -9.13
N GLY A 226 -24.69 -3.58 -9.54
CA GLY A 226 -23.45 -3.14 -10.18
C GLY A 226 -22.38 -2.59 -9.23
N ARG A 227 -22.62 -2.58 -7.91
CA ARG A 227 -21.69 -2.04 -6.90
C ARG A 227 -20.48 -2.93 -6.66
N PHE A 228 -20.60 -4.23 -6.91
CA PHE A 228 -19.55 -5.22 -6.70
C PHE A 228 -19.27 -5.96 -8.01
N PRO A 229 -18.70 -5.26 -9.01
CA PRO A 229 -18.48 -5.81 -10.33
C PRO A 229 -17.50 -6.99 -10.35
N ASP A 230 -16.72 -7.15 -9.28
CA ASP A 230 -15.64 -8.14 -9.18
C ASP A 230 -16.00 -9.27 -8.18
N ALA A 231 -17.30 -9.42 -7.86
CA ALA A 231 -17.81 -10.39 -6.89
C ALA A 231 -17.40 -11.85 -7.20
N GLU A 232 -17.16 -12.17 -8.47
CA GLU A 232 -16.66 -13.48 -8.92
C GLU A 232 -15.30 -13.83 -8.31
N THR A 233 -14.53 -12.83 -7.86
CA THR A 233 -13.26 -13.04 -7.16
C THR A 233 -13.44 -13.86 -5.89
N ALA A 234 -14.52 -13.62 -5.13
CA ALA A 234 -14.83 -14.38 -3.92
C ALA A 234 -15.11 -15.85 -4.25
N SER A 235 -15.86 -16.11 -5.33
CA SER A 235 -16.12 -17.48 -5.81
C SER A 235 -14.84 -18.17 -6.28
N ALA A 236 -13.97 -17.47 -7.03
CA ALA A 236 -12.69 -18.01 -7.48
C ALA A 236 -11.74 -18.35 -6.31
N ILE A 237 -11.77 -17.56 -5.23
CA ILE A 237 -11.05 -17.85 -3.97
C ILE A 237 -11.61 -19.11 -3.30
N ALA A 238 -12.92 -19.30 -3.29
CA ALA A 238 -13.55 -20.51 -2.76
C ALA A 238 -13.10 -21.77 -3.50
N GLU A 239 -12.94 -21.69 -4.83
CA GLU A 239 -12.42 -22.78 -5.65
C GLU A 239 -10.95 -23.11 -5.39
N LEU A 240 -10.18 -22.19 -4.79
CA LEU A 240 -8.82 -22.46 -4.30
C LEU A 240 -8.80 -23.14 -2.92
N GLY A 241 -9.98 -23.48 -2.38
CA GLY A 241 -10.13 -24.12 -1.07
C GLY A 241 -10.01 -23.16 0.11
N CYS A 242 -10.13 -21.85 -0.13
CA CYS A 242 -10.12 -20.81 0.90
C CYS A 242 -11.56 -20.37 1.23
N SER A 243 -11.80 -19.83 2.41
CA SER A 243 -13.08 -19.19 2.73
C SER A 243 -13.02 -17.69 2.43
N SER A 244 -14.11 -17.14 1.87
CA SER A 244 -14.31 -15.70 1.77
C SER A 244 -15.35 -15.26 2.80
N ALA A 245 -14.96 -14.38 3.71
CA ALA A 245 -15.82 -13.78 4.73
C ALA A 245 -16.50 -12.49 4.23
#